data_AF-A0A4Q8QJB0-F1
#
_entry.id   AF-A0A4Q8QJB0-F1
#
_cell.length_a   1.000
_cell.length_b   1.000
_cell.length_c   1.000
_cell.angle_alpha   90.00
_cell.angle_beta   90.00
_cell.angle_gamma   90.00
#
_symmetry.space_group_name_H-M   'P 1'
#
loop_
_entity.id
_entity.type
_entity.pdbx_description
1 polymer ?
#
loop_
_entity_poly.entity_id
_entity_poly.type
_entity_poly.pdbx_seq_one_letter_code
_entity_poly.pdbx_strand_id
1 'polypeptide(L)'
;MPFDEIAKRIADVAVVNTGCVDPLRTPNPDAPVDTTWRAWFTISVAEEPRLSDLFYNGRDGVRGRYWQSETEGNAATASMIALLREKLLLFVADNSDIFGPATLARGDMALVARSLDAASVKAWAYEGKNPNFNAGPKLVVRRWATNRPGGNWRWAPVGPLLDIKGAFYTPDDKEFVPGDKRERAYNIHRYGFS
;
A
#
# COMPACT_ATOMS: atom_id res chain seq x y z
N MET A 1 16.98 5.00 11.90
CA MET A 1 15.72 4.67 12.57
C MET A 1 15.29 3.32 12.04
N PRO A 2 15.21 2.28 12.88
CA PRO A 2 14.73 0.96 12.47
C PRO A 2 13.31 1.01 11.91
N PHE A 3 12.95 0.04 11.07
CA PHE A 3 11.62 -0.02 10.44
C PHE A 3 10.48 0.07 11.45
N ASP A 4 10.53 -0.72 12.53
CA ASP A 4 9.43 -0.80 13.50
C ASP A 4 9.20 0.54 14.21
N GLU A 5 10.27 1.31 14.44
CA GLU A 5 10.18 2.66 14.98
C GLU A 5 9.56 3.63 13.96
N ILE A 6 9.95 3.54 12.67
CA ILE A 6 9.33 4.35 11.60
C ILE A 6 7.83 4.03 11.50
N ALA A 7 7.49 2.73 11.42
CA ALA A 7 6.13 2.25 11.25
C ALA A 7 5.24 2.64 12.43
N LYS A 8 5.73 2.46 13.67
CA LYS A 8 5.02 2.89 14.87
C LYS A 8 4.77 4.39 14.89
N ARG A 9 5.79 5.21 14.61
CA ARG A 9 5.62 6.67 14.57
C ARG A 9 4.61 7.10 13.51
N ILE A 10 4.62 6.47 12.33
CA ILE A 10 3.58 6.73 11.34
C ILE A 10 2.21 6.34 11.88
N ALA A 11 2.06 5.14 12.46
CA ALA A 11 0.79 4.69 12.99
C ALA A 11 0.24 5.64 14.08
N ASP A 12 1.12 6.18 14.93
CA ASP A 12 0.77 7.14 15.97
C ASP A 12 0.22 8.46 15.36
N VAL A 13 0.97 9.07 14.42
CA VAL A 13 0.63 10.41 13.87
C VAL A 13 -0.28 10.39 12.64
N ALA A 14 -0.53 9.23 12.04
CA ALA A 14 -1.29 9.15 10.79
C ALA A 14 -2.75 9.59 10.97
N VAL A 15 -3.24 10.39 10.03
CA VAL A 15 -4.66 10.72 9.88
C VAL A 15 -5.19 10.00 8.64
N VAL A 16 -6.31 9.30 8.76
CA VAL A 16 -6.98 8.68 7.60
C VAL A 16 -7.75 9.77 6.86
N ASN A 17 -7.32 10.10 5.65
CA ASN A 17 -7.92 11.19 4.86
C ASN A 17 -9.15 10.72 4.10
N THR A 18 -9.05 9.54 3.48
CA THR A 18 -10.09 8.96 2.63
C THR A 18 -10.04 7.45 2.73
N GLY A 19 -11.17 6.78 2.56
CA GLY A 19 -11.27 5.34 2.37
C GLY A 19 -12.35 5.02 1.33
N CYS A 20 -12.24 3.87 0.68
CA CYS A 20 -13.30 3.32 -0.15
C CYS A 20 -13.23 1.80 -0.30
N VAL A 21 -14.35 1.23 -0.76
CA VAL A 21 -14.40 -0.09 -1.38
C VAL A 21 -14.01 0.09 -2.86
N ASP A 22 -12.83 -0.39 -3.23
CA ASP A 22 -12.32 -0.27 -4.60
C ASP A 22 -12.59 -1.56 -5.39
N PRO A 23 -13.48 -1.53 -6.41
CA PRO A 23 -13.73 -2.69 -7.24
C PRO A 23 -12.57 -2.95 -8.21
N LEU A 24 -12.42 -4.20 -8.63
CA LEU A 24 -11.56 -4.57 -9.75
C LEU A 24 -12.18 -4.02 -11.04
N ARG A 25 -11.50 -3.05 -11.67
CA ARG A 25 -11.99 -2.34 -12.87
C ARG A 25 -11.48 -2.91 -14.18
N THR A 26 -10.37 -3.64 -14.14
CA THR A 26 -9.74 -4.17 -15.34
C THR A 26 -10.28 -5.57 -15.60
N PRO A 27 -10.83 -5.85 -16.81
CA PRO A 27 -11.26 -7.19 -17.20
C PRO A 27 -10.17 -8.24 -16.92
N ASN A 28 -10.56 -9.33 -16.27
CA ASN A 28 -9.67 -10.42 -15.92
C ASN A 28 -10.41 -11.77 -16.10
N PRO A 29 -9.79 -12.78 -16.75
CA PRO A 29 -10.43 -14.08 -16.91
C PRO A 29 -10.59 -14.85 -15.60
N ASP A 30 -9.75 -14.57 -14.60
CA ASP A 30 -9.67 -15.34 -13.35
C ASP A 30 -10.57 -14.76 -12.24
N ALA A 31 -11.09 -13.55 -12.41
CA ALA A 31 -11.93 -12.89 -11.40
C ALA A 31 -12.95 -11.93 -12.04
N PRO A 32 -14.21 -11.95 -11.59
CA PRO A 32 -15.23 -11.06 -12.12
C PRO A 32 -14.95 -9.61 -11.73
N VAL A 33 -14.97 -8.71 -12.72
CA VAL A 33 -14.95 -7.26 -12.49
C VAL A 33 -16.19 -6.81 -11.71
N ASP A 34 -16.11 -5.64 -11.08
CA ASP A 34 -17.20 -4.97 -10.35
C ASP A 34 -17.78 -5.71 -9.13
N THR A 35 -17.39 -6.96 -8.92
CA THR A 35 -17.79 -7.78 -7.76
C THR A 35 -16.60 -8.30 -6.97
N THR A 36 -15.41 -8.34 -7.59
CA THR A 36 -14.13 -8.45 -6.89
C THR A 36 -13.73 -7.08 -6.36
N TRP A 37 -13.34 -6.97 -5.09
CA TRP A 37 -13.10 -5.68 -4.43
C TRP A 37 -12.01 -5.74 -3.37
N ARG A 38 -11.52 -4.58 -2.92
CA ARG A 38 -10.63 -4.43 -1.76
C ARG A 38 -10.96 -3.19 -0.96
N ALA A 39 -10.47 -3.13 0.28
CA ALA A 39 -10.41 -1.87 1.00
C ALA A 39 -9.22 -1.01 0.51
N TRP A 40 -9.43 0.28 0.30
CA TRP A 40 -8.36 1.23 -0.03
C TRP A 40 -8.51 2.51 0.79
N PHE A 41 -7.43 2.90 1.45
CA PHE A 41 -7.31 4.12 2.23
C PHE A 41 -6.15 4.99 1.76
N THR A 42 -6.26 6.29 1.98
CA THR A 42 -5.14 7.21 1.93
C THR A 42 -4.97 7.83 3.31
N ILE A 43 -3.75 7.79 3.84
CA ILE A 43 -3.38 8.39 5.12
C ILE A 43 -2.43 9.56 4.91
N SER A 44 -2.40 10.49 5.85
CA SER A 44 -1.41 11.57 5.93
C SER A 44 -0.59 11.52 7.22
N VAL A 45 0.69 11.83 7.11
CA VAL A 45 1.63 12.09 8.22
C VAL A 45 2.07 13.55 8.21
N ALA A 46 1.11 14.47 8.08
CA ALA A 46 1.38 15.89 7.83
C ALA A 46 2.19 16.57 8.95
N GLU A 47 2.06 16.09 10.19
CA GLU A 47 2.82 16.57 11.35
C GLU A 47 4.31 16.18 11.26
N GLU A 48 4.61 15.08 10.57
CA GLU A 48 5.97 14.60 10.36
C GLU A 48 6.23 14.22 8.89
N PRO A 49 6.29 15.18 7.95
CA PRO A 49 6.36 14.90 6.52
C PRO A 49 7.58 14.08 6.08
N ARG A 50 8.64 14.03 6.89
CA ARG A 50 9.83 13.21 6.62
C ARG A 50 9.59 11.72 6.85
N LEU A 51 8.58 11.33 7.63
CA LEU A 51 8.30 9.93 7.90
C LEU A 51 7.88 9.17 6.64
N SER A 52 7.16 9.79 5.70
CA SER A 52 6.79 9.13 4.44
C SER A 52 8.03 8.79 3.60
N ASP A 53 9.00 9.71 3.50
CA ASP A 53 10.27 9.47 2.82
C ASP A 53 11.12 8.44 3.58
N LEU A 54 11.22 8.53 4.90
CA LEU A 54 11.95 7.52 5.70
C LEU A 54 11.33 6.13 5.56
N PHE A 55 10.00 6.04 5.60
CA PHE A 55 9.27 4.79 5.43
C PHE A 55 9.47 4.21 4.04
N TYR A 56 9.46 5.04 3.00
CA TYR A 56 9.55 4.52 1.64
C TYR A 56 11.01 4.31 1.17
N ASN A 57 11.92 5.22 1.51
CA ASN A 57 13.29 5.32 0.97
C ASN A 57 14.40 5.16 2.00
N GLY A 58 14.08 5.27 3.27
CA GLY A 58 15.07 5.05 4.33
C GLY A 58 15.75 3.70 4.15
N ARG A 59 16.99 3.61 4.62
CA ARG A 59 17.77 2.35 4.60
C ARG A 59 16.99 1.17 5.18
N ASP A 60 16.24 1.42 6.25
CA ASP A 60 15.39 0.44 6.92
C ASP A 60 13.91 0.55 6.52
N GLY A 61 13.54 1.45 5.61
CA GLY A 61 12.19 1.62 5.08
C GLY A 61 11.76 0.45 4.18
N VAL A 62 10.51 0.46 3.70
CA VAL A 62 9.89 -0.60 2.88
C VAL A 62 10.76 -1.00 1.69
N ARG A 63 11.29 -0.05 0.91
CA ARG A 63 12.18 -0.40 -0.21
C ARG A 63 13.53 -0.96 0.25
N GLY A 64 14.02 -0.52 1.40
CA GLY A 64 15.19 -1.11 2.08
C GLY A 64 14.94 -2.54 2.56
N ARG A 65 13.70 -2.87 2.93
CA ARG A 65 13.28 -4.23 3.28
C ARG A 65 13.18 -5.12 2.03
N TYR A 66 12.51 -4.64 0.98
CA TYR A 66 12.52 -5.34 -0.32
C TYR A 66 13.94 -5.47 -0.89
N TRP A 67 14.85 -4.55 -0.58
CA TRP A 67 16.25 -4.70 -0.99
C TRP A 67 16.90 -5.98 -0.42
N GLN A 68 16.55 -6.37 0.81
CA GLN A 68 17.04 -7.60 1.44
C GLN A 68 16.42 -8.84 0.80
N SER A 69 15.08 -8.91 0.76
CA SER A 69 14.35 -9.99 0.10
C SER A 69 12.87 -9.61 -0.13
N GLU A 70 12.18 -10.38 -0.95
CA GLU A 70 10.73 -10.26 -1.15
C GLU A 70 9.96 -10.48 0.16
N THR A 71 10.36 -11.49 0.93
CA THR A 71 9.76 -11.84 2.22
C THR A 71 9.89 -10.71 3.23
N GLU A 72 11.07 -10.09 3.33
CA GLU A 72 11.32 -8.95 4.23
C GLU A 72 10.44 -7.74 3.88
N GLY A 73 10.29 -7.45 2.58
CA GLY A 73 9.43 -6.35 2.13
C GLY A 73 7.94 -6.59 2.38
N ASN A 74 7.48 -7.84 2.16
CA ASN A 74 6.09 -8.22 2.46
C ASN A 74 5.83 -8.19 3.98
N ALA A 75 6.75 -8.71 4.79
CA ALA A 75 6.64 -8.68 6.26
C ALA A 75 6.59 -7.25 6.80
N ALA A 76 7.43 -6.36 6.28
CA ALA A 76 7.42 -4.94 6.63
C ALA A 76 6.07 -4.28 6.28
N THR A 77 5.52 -4.58 5.11
CA THR A 77 4.21 -4.08 4.68
C THR A 77 3.08 -4.58 5.58
N ALA A 78 3.06 -5.87 5.88
CA ALA A 78 2.07 -6.48 6.77
C ALA A 78 2.15 -5.89 8.19
N SER A 79 3.36 -5.71 8.74
CA SER A 79 3.57 -5.08 10.05
C SER A 79 3.03 -3.64 10.09
N MET A 80 3.31 -2.85 9.05
CA MET A 80 2.79 -1.49 8.93
C MET A 80 1.25 -1.45 8.93
N ILE A 81 0.62 -2.34 8.17
CA ILE A 81 -0.85 -2.40 8.08
C ILE A 81 -1.47 -2.89 9.37
N ALA A 82 -0.84 -3.87 10.05
CA ALA A 82 -1.27 -4.34 11.36
C ALA A 82 -1.30 -3.20 12.40
N LEU A 83 -0.30 -2.32 12.39
CA LEU A 83 -0.26 -1.14 13.27
C LEU A 83 -1.35 -0.10 12.95
N LEU A 84 -1.73 0.03 11.67
CA LEU A 84 -2.78 0.96 11.25
C LEU A 84 -4.20 0.38 11.38
N ARG A 85 -4.31 -0.95 11.54
CA ARG A 85 -5.55 -1.70 11.36
C ARG A 85 -6.73 -1.13 12.15
N GLU A 86 -6.53 -0.91 13.45
CA GLU A 86 -7.59 -0.37 14.32
C GLU A 86 -8.07 0.99 13.83
N LYS A 87 -7.14 1.90 13.52
CA LYS A 87 -7.43 3.25 13.02
C LYS A 87 -8.19 3.21 11.69
N LEU A 88 -7.83 2.30 10.78
CA LEU A 88 -8.54 2.12 9.51
C LEU A 88 -9.95 1.58 9.71
N LEU A 89 -10.15 0.62 10.61
CA LEU A 89 -11.48 0.06 10.89
C LEU A 89 -12.39 1.04 11.64
N LEU A 90 -11.85 1.87 12.53
CA LEU A 90 -12.60 2.96 13.15
C LEU A 90 -13.09 3.95 12.08
N PHE A 91 -12.22 4.35 11.14
CA PHE A 91 -12.62 5.18 10.02
C PHE A 91 -13.77 4.55 9.21
N VAL A 92 -13.71 3.25 8.93
CA VAL A 92 -14.79 2.54 8.22
C VAL A 92 -16.11 2.58 8.99
N ALA A 93 -16.07 2.35 10.30
CA ALA A 93 -17.26 2.38 11.17
C ALA A 93 -17.93 3.77 11.17
N ASP A 94 -17.12 4.84 11.12
CA ASP A 94 -17.60 6.23 11.10
C ASP A 94 -18.08 6.69 9.70
N ASN A 95 -17.80 5.93 8.64
CA ASN A 95 -18.07 6.32 7.23
C ASN A 95 -18.98 5.30 6.52
N SER A 96 -20.16 5.09 7.07
CA SER A 96 -21.16 4.11 6.58
C SER A 96 -21.70 4.39 5.17
N ASP A 97 -21.60 5.61 4.67
CA ASP A 97 -21.98 5.97 3.30
C ASP A 97 -21.01 5.36 2.26
N ILE A 98 -19.74 5.21 2.64
CA ILE A 98 -18.67 4.71 1.75
C ILE A 98 -18.43 3.21 1.90
N PHE A 99 -18.77 2.63 3.05
CA PHE A 99 -18.55 1.20 3.35
C PHE A 99 -19.82 0.43 3.72
N GLY A 100 -20.99 1.06 3.68
CA GLY A 100 -22.24 0.49 4.19
C GLY A 100 -22.91 -0.56 3.29
N PRO A 101 -24.18 -0.89 3.58
CA PRO A 101 -24.91 -2.01 2.98
C PRO A 101 -25.00 -2.00 1.45
N ALA A 102 -24.96 -0.83 0.83
CA ALA A 102 -25.05 -0.67 -0.62
C ALA A 102 -23.72 -0.93 -1.36
N THR A 103 -22.63 -1.15 -0.63
CA THR A 103 -21.28 -1.35 -1.18
C THR A 103 -20.95 -2.84 -1.28
N LEU A 104 -19.85 -3.20 -1.94
CA LEU A 104 -19.41 -4.60 -2.02
C LEU A 104 -18.99 -5.17 -0.66
N ALA A 105 -18.58 -4.31 0.29
CA ALA A 105 -18.35 -4.69 1.67
C ALA A 105 -19.66 -4.87 2.46
N ARG A 106 -20.79 -4.33 2.00
CA ARG A 106 -22.12 -4.45 2.62
C ARG A 106 -22.20 -4.03 4.09
N GLY A 107 -21.32 -3.13 4.54
CA GLY A 107 -21.21 -2.76 5.96
C GLY A 107 -20.59 -3.86 6.84
N ASP A 108 -20.10 -4.95 6.24
CA ASP A 108 -19.46 -6.04 6.96
C ASP A 108 -18.01 -5.68 7.30
N MET A 109 -17.81 -5.28 8.54
CA MET A 109 -16.50 -4.97 9.10
C MET A 109 -15.52 -6.14 9.04
N ALA A 110 -16.01 -7.39 9.13
CA ALA A 110 -15.16 -8.57 9.07
C ALA A 110 -14.60 -8.77 7.66
N LEU A 111 -15.35 -8.42 6.62
CA LEU A 111 -14.87 -8.44 5.24
C LEU A 111 -13.77 -7.39 5.00
N VAL A 112 -13.98 -6.15 5.47
CA VAL A 112 -12.98 -5.09 5.34
C VAL A 112 -11.69 -5.44 6.10
N ALA A 113 -11.84 -5.95 7.31
CA ALA A 113 -10.72 -6.44 8.11
C ALA A 113 -9.95 -7.56 7.40
N ARG A 114 -10.65 -8.52 6.79
CA ARG A 114 -10.03 -9.61 6.02
C ARG A 114 -9.23 -9.10 4.83
N SER A 115 -9.75 -8.10 4.11
CA SER A 115 -9.00 -7.42 3.04
C SER A 115 -7.70 -6.80 3.56
N LEU A 116 -7.66 -6.27 4.79
CA LEU A 116 -6.47 -5.69 5.41
C LEU A 116 -5.50 -6.71 6.03
N ASP A 117 -5.98 -7.91 6.38
CA ASP A 117 -5.18 -8.94 7.05
C ASP A 117 -4.55 -9.95 6.05
N ALA A 118 -4.85 -9.80 4.76
CA ALA A 118 -4.45 -10.72 3.68
C ALA A 118 -2.98 -10.58 3.25
N ALA A 119 -2.49 -11.52 2.43
CA ALA A 119 -1.07 -11.59 2.07
C ALA A 119 -0.64 -10.54 1.03
N SER A 120 -1.53 -10.13 0.12
CA SER A 120 -1.23 -9.19 -0.98
C SER A 120 -1.50 -7.73 -0.65
N VAL A 121 -1.64 -7.41 0.63
CA VAL A 121 -1.81 -6.04 1.13
C VAL A 121 -0.63 -5.15 0.77
N LYS A 122 -0.86 -3.85 0.63
CA LYS A 122 0.15 -2.89 0.19
C LYS A 122 0.08 -1.58 0.97
N ALA A 123 1.23 -1.13 1.47
CA ALA A 123 1.44 0.22 1.98
C ALA A 123 2.51 0.89 1.11
N TRP A 124 2.19 2.03 0.50
CA TRP A 124 3.06 2.64 -0.51
C TRP A 124 2.94 4.15 -0.53
N ALA A 125 3.88 4.81 -1.20
CA ALA A 125 3.75 6.22 -1.49
C ALA A 125 2.46 6.50 -2.30
N TYR A 126 1.79 7.61 -1.98
CA TYR A 126 0.64 8.06 -2.75
C TYR A 126 1.05 8.54 -4.15
N GLU A 127 0.47 7.94 -5.19
CA GLU A 127 0.78 8.23 -6.60
C GLU A 127 -0.25 9.15 -7.28
N GLY A 128 -1.45 9.30 -6.71
CA GLY A 128 -2.63 9.82 -7.42
C GLY A 128 -2.63 11.31 -7.79
N LYS A 129 -1.81 12.14 -7.15
CA LYS A 129 -1.73 13.59 -7.40
C LYS A 129 -0.38 14.20 -7.04
N ASN A 130 0.72 13.45 -7.01
CA ASN A 130 2.00 14.06 -6.66
C ASN A 130 2.53 14.87 -7.86
N PRO A 131 2.50 16.22 -7.85
CA PRO A 131 3.05 17.03 -8.95
C PRO A 131 4.56 16.77 -9.12
N ASN A 132 5.18 16.19 -8.09
CA ASN A 132 6.57 15.79 -8.07
C ASN A 132 6.81 14.40 -8.68
N PHE A 133 5.88 13.88 -9.50
CA PHE A 133 6.10 12.69 -10.32
C PHE A 133 7.46 12.83 -11.06
N ASN A 134 7.78 14.02 -11.57
CA ASN A 134 9.07 14.28 -12.20
C ASN A 134 10.14 14.96 -11.32
N ALA A 135 9.92 15.14 -10.01
CA ALA A 135 10.84 15.90 -9.17
C ALA A 135 12.14 15.14 -8.87
N GLY A 136 13.23 15.89 -8.79
CA GLY A 136 14.48 15.44 -8.19
C GLY A 136 14.55 15.84 -6.70
N PRO A 137 15.51 15.27 -5.94
CA PRO A 137 16.53 14.33 -6.39
C PRO A 137 15.99 12.90 -6.52
N LYS A 138 16.59 12.17 -7.45
CA LYS A 138 16.25 10.78 -7.73
C LYS A 138 17.10 9.84 -6.90
N LEU A 139 16.51 8.86 -6.20
CA LEU A 139 17.29 7.87 -5.47
C LEU A 139 18.03 6.96 -6.47
N VAL A 140 19.37 6.93 -6.44
CA VAL A 140 20.17 6.06 -7.29
C VAL A 140 20.74 4.88 -6.52
N VAL A 141 20.14 3.72 -6.74
CA VAL A 141 20.60 2.45 -6.17
C VAL A 141 21.24 1.62 -7.29
N ARG A 142 22.57 1.45 -7.24
CA ARG A 142 23.37 0.87 -8.32
C ARG A 142 22.86 -0.48 -8.82
N ARG A 143 22.49 -1.41 -7.93
CA ARG A 143 21.95 -2.74 -8.31
C ARG A 143 20.67 -2.63 -9.13
N TRP A 144 19.72 -1.82 -8.69
CA TRP A 144 18.47 -1.60 -9.42
C TRP A 144 18.71 -0.90 -10.76
N ALA A 145 19.62 0.07 -10.78
CA ALA A 145 20.03 0.75 -12.00
C ALA A 145 20.64 -0.20 -13.04
N THR A 146 21.45 -1.17 -12.60
CA THR A 146 22.03 -2.20 -13.46
C THR A 146 20.98 -3.20 -13.94
N ASN A 147 20.07 -3.63 -13.06
CA ASN A 147 19.06 -4.64 -13.42
C ASN A 147 17.97 -4.12 -14.36
N ARG A 148 17.64 -2.82 -14.29
CA ARG A 148 16.68 -2.18 -15.20
C ARG A 148 17.05 -0.71 -15.46
N PRO A 149 17.90 -0.46 -16.48
CA PRO A 149 18.22 0.90 -16.90
C PRO A 149 16.95 1.69 -17.25
N GLY A 150 16.84 2.93 -16.76
CA GLY A 150 15.69 3.80 -17.03
C GLY A 150 14.42 3.54 -16.20
N GLY A 151 14.45 2.58 -15.26
CA GLY A 151 13.30 2.27 -14.41
C GLY A 151 12.88 3.38 -13.43
N ASN A 152 11.62 3.34 -12.99
CA ASN A 152 11.02 4.24 -12.00
C ASN A 152 11.48 3.97 -10.55
N TRP A 153 12.62 3.31 -10.34
CA TRP A 153 13.25 3.17 -9.00
C TRP A 153 13.79 4.48 -8.44
N ARG A 154 13.92 5.47 -9.32
CA ARG A 154 14.50 6.79 -9.10
C ARG A 154 13.71 7.70 -8.15
N TRP A 155 12.69 7.23 -7.46
CA TRP A 155 11.65 8.12 -6.96
C TRP A 155 11.72 8.35 -5.47
N ALA A 156 11.60 9.61 -5.08
CA ALA A 156 11.35 10.00 -3.70
C ALA A 156 9.96 10.64 -3.59
N PRO A 157 9.02 10.05 -2.84
CA PRO A 157 7.73 10.66 -2.63
C PRO A 157 7.93 11.92 -1.80
N VAL A 158 7.73 13.07 -2.42
CA VAL A 158 7.67 14.34 -1.70
C VAL A 158 6.22 14.51 -1.27
N GLY A 159 5.94 14.33 0.02
CA GLY A 159 4.64 14.60 0.59
C GLY A 159 4.25 13.64 1.71
N PRO A 160 3.29 14.03 2.56
CA PRO A 160 2.95 13.27 3.76
C PRO A 160 2.02 12.08 3.47
N LEU A 161 1.73 11.75 2.21
CA LEU A 161 0.64 10.85 1.86
C LEU A 161 1.12 9.43 1.54
N LEU A 162 0.42 8.45 2.12
CA LEU A 162 0.61 7.03 1.83
C LEU A 162 -0.73 6.40 1.43
N ASP A 163 -0.67 5.49 0.45
CA ASP A 163 -1.76 4.62 0.07
C ASP A 163 -1.67 3.30 0.87
N ILE A 164 -2.79 2.91 1.48
CA ILE A 164 -2.96 1.61 2.13
C ILE A 164 -4.03 0.83 1.37
N LYS A 165 -3.67 -0.30 0.78
CA LYS A 165 -4.55 -1.12 -0.05
C LYS A 165 -4.61 -2.51 0.54
N GLY A 166 -5.81 -2.96 0.84
CA GLY A 166 -6.09 -4.35 1.15
C GLY A 166 -5.92 -5.25 -0.07
N ALA A 167 -6.00 -6.56 0.16
CA ALA A 167 -6.08 -7.55 -0.91
C ALA A 167 -7.46 -7.53 -1.57
N PHE A 168 -7.49 -7.90 -2.85
CA PHE A 168 -8.76 -8.13 -3.54
C PHE A 168 -9.38 -9.45 -3.08
N TYR A 169 -10.69 -9.45 -2.90
CA TYR A 169 -11.50 -10.64 -2.64
C TYR A 169 -12.56 -10.78 -3.71
N THR A 170 -12.68 -11.99 -4.25
CA THR A 170 -13.76 -12.39 -5.15
C THR A 170 -15.08 -12.59 -4.38
N PRO A 171 -16.23 -12.70 -5.07
CA PRO A 171 -17.51 -12.95 -4.43
C PRO A 171 -17.60 -14.28 -3.64
N ASP A 172 -16.75 -15.26 -3.98
CA ASP A 172 -16.62 -16.53 -3.26
C ASP A 172 -15.57 -16.48 -2.14
N ASP A 173 -15.23 -15.27 -1.66
CA ASP A 173 -14.33 -15.01 -0.53
C ASP A 173 -12.91 -15.57 -0.71
N LYS A 174 -12.40 -15.56 -1.94
CA LYS A 174 -11.01 -15.93 -2.23
C LYS A 174 -10.17 -14.69 -2.49
N GLU A 175 -8.99 -14.68 -1.89
CA GLU A 175 -7.98 -13.66 -2.20
C GLU A 175 -7.59 -13.76 -3.68
N PHE A 176 -7.64 -12.63 -4.37
CA PHE A 176 -7.29 -12.51 -5.78
C PHE A 176 -6.10 -11.56 -5.97
N VAL A 177 -5.11 -12.01 -6.72
CA VAL A 177 -3.98 -11.20 -7.14
C VAL A 177 -3.97 -11.14 -8.68
N PRO A 178 -4.18 -9.95 -9.28
CA PRO A 178 -4.11 -9.79 -10.73
C PRO A 178 -2.78 -10.30 -11.28
N GLY A 179 -2.80 -10.96 -12.45
CA GLY A 179 -1.63 -11.65 -13.02
C GLY A 179 -0.38 -10.76 -13.11
N ASP A 180 -0.54 -9.51 -13.55
CA ASP A 180 0.55 -8.52 -13.66
C ASP A 180 1.10 -8.06 -12.31
N LYS A 181 0.43 -8.40 -11.20
CA LYS A 181 0.83 -8.05 -9.83
C LYS A 181 1.42 -9.22 -9.05
N ARG A 182 1.34 -10.46 -9.55
CA ARG A 182 1.84 -11.66 -8.85
C ARG A 182 3.36 -11.60 -8.61
N GLU A 183 4.11 -11.02 -9.55
CA GLU A 183 5.56 -10.85 -9.43
C GLU A 183 5.98 -9.50 -8.82
N ARG A 184 5.05 -8.78 -8.18
CA ARG A 184 5.31 -7.42 -7.69
C ARG A 184 6.43 -7.38 -6.65
N ALA A 185 6.43 -8.30 -5.68
CA ALA A 185 7.49 -8.38 -4.67
C ALA A 185 8.86 -8.62 -5.32
N TYR A 186 8.95 -9.61 -6.22
CA TYR A 186 10.13 -9.89 -7.04
C TYR A 186 10.60 -8.64 -7.80
N ASN A 187 9.68 -7.94 -8.46
CA ASN A 187 9.99 -6.74 -9.23
C ASN A 187 10.54 -5.61 -8.33
N ILE A 188 9.97 -5.38 -7.14
CA ILE A 188 10.49 -4.37 -6.20
C ILE A 188 11.87 -4.79 -5.68
N HIS A 189 12.06 -6.05 -5.32
CA HIS A 189 13.36 -6.55 -4.86
C HIS A 189 14.46 -6.37 -5.92
N ARG A 190 14.17 -6.78 -7.17
CA ARG A 190 15.12 -6.77 -8.29
C ARG A 190 15.33 -5.40 -8.90
N TYR A 191 14.28 -4.59 -8.99
CA TYR A 191 14.26 -3.36 -9.77
C TYR A 191 13.92 -2.11 -8.96
N GLY A 192 13.54 -2.22 -7.69
CA GLY A 192 13.20 -1.10 -6.82
C GLY A 192 11.80 -0.52 -7.03
N PHE A 193 11.02 -1.11 -7.94
CA PHE A 193 9.68 -0.66 -8.32
C PHE A 193 8.87 -1.80 -9.00
N SER A 194 7.55 -1.64 -9.14
CA SER A 194 6.62 -2.62 -9.74
C SER A 194 5.38 -2.02 -10.37
#